data_AF-A0AAW2ZMQ4-F1
#
_entry.id   AF-A0AAW2ZMQ4-F1
#
_cell.length_a   1.000
_cell.length_b   1.000
_cell.length_c   1.000
_cell.angle_alpha   90.00
_cell.angle_beta   90.00
_cell.angle_gamma   90.00
#
_symmetry.space_group_name_H-M   'P 1'
#
loop_
_entity.id
_entity.type
_entity.pdbx_description
1 polymer ?
#
loop_
_entity_poly.entity_id
_entity_poly.type
_entity_poly.pdbx_seq_one_letter_code
_entity_poly.pdbx_strand_id
1 'polypeptide(L)'
;MGGYMTDNGDVNWERTQILMSHIGEVEDDIFRNRAEKEARIQAAKNRRSQQNENQSYTEYGKQTETFALGGYVDNLNNVRSYSDQDNKDAARSLKRKFLSENQDDDQDQHAENHASAPATTNDEQDEPDKKRIKLSETRRAATQEELEAFKSSLSEKMKQSQKVDQTLHPDNVQLGSEGWRERYYQEKFHTPYDPNSEDVKHVALSYAQGLLWVFRYYYRGCISWGWYYPYHYAPFASDLVNLSLLPLDTFEMGTPFKPYDQLMGVLPPASAHALPLPYRDLMCSQES
;
A
#
# COMPACT_ATOMS: atom_id res chain seq x y z
N MET A 1 29.15 -7.90 -11.70
CA MET A 1 28.49 -7.46 -12.95
C MET A 1 28.74 -5.97 -13.11
N GLY A 2 29.04 -5.47 -14.31
CA GLY A 2 29.33 -4.05 -14.55
C GLY A 2 28.28 -3.37 -15.43
N GLY A 3 27.74 -2.24 -14.98
CA GLY A 3 26.71 -1.46 -15.68
C GLY A 3 25.27 -1.87 -15.35
N TYR A 4 24.31 -1.17 -15.96
CA TYR A 4 22.88 -1.23 -15.62
C TYR A 4 22.18 -2.50 -16.13
N MET A 5 20.97 -2.74 -15.61
CA MET A 5 20.05 -3.79 -16.11
C MET A 5 19.28 -3.36 -17.35
N THR A 6 19.16 -2.06 -17.59
CA THR A 6 18.31 -1.46 -18.61
C THR A 6 19.00 -0.24 -19.24
N ASP A 7 18.61 0.10 -20.46
CA ASP A 7 19.16 1.22 -21.23
C ASP A 7 18.06 1.83 -22.11
N ASN A 8 17.72 3.10 -21.87
CA ASN A 8 16.81 3.92 -22.68
C ASN A 8 15.47 3.25 -23.10
N GLY A 9 14.90 2.39 -22.26
CA GLY A 9 13.65 1.65 -22.51
C GLY A 9 13.81 0.20 -22.98
N ASP A 10 15.03 -0.29 -23.18
CA ASP A 10 15.30 -1.72 -23.41
C ASP A 10 15.89 -2.38 -22.15
N VAL A 11 15.67 -3.70 -22.04
CA VAL A 11 16.02 -4.52 -20.88
C VAL A 11 17.09 -5.54 -21.27
N ASN A 12 18.17 -5.62 -20.50
CA ASN A 12 19.18 -6.65 -20.67
C ASN A 12 18.70 -7.94 -19.98
N TRP A 13 18.04 -8.82 -20.75
CA TRP A 13 17.42 -10.04 -20.22
C TRP A 13 18.41 -11.01 -19.58
N GLU A 14 19.68 -11.05 -20.01
CA GLU A 14 20.72 -11.85 -19.36
C GLU A 14 20.97 -11.40 -17.91
N ARG A 15 21.14 -10.09 -17.68
CA ARG A 15 21.32 -9.51 -16.34
C ARG A 15 20.06 -9.63 -15.49
N THR A 16 18.90 -9.36 -16.08
CA THR A 16 17.59 -9.51 -15.41
C THR A 16 17.37 -10.96 -14.99
N GLN A 17 17.72 -11.94 -15.83
CA GLN A 17 17.59 -13.35 -15.49
C GLN A 17 18.45 -13.72 -14.28
N ILE A 18 19.71 -13.29 -14.23
CA ILE A 18 20.58 -13.63 -13.10
C ILE A 18 20.03 -13.02 -11.80
N LEU A 19 19.47 -11.80 -11.84
CA LEU A 19 18.82 -11.21 -10.67
C LEU A 19 17.57 -12.00 -10.24
N MET A 20 16.66 -12.32 -11.17
CA MET A 20 15.44 -13.08 -10.84
C MET A 20 15.77 -14.45 -10.25
N SER A 21 16.76 -15.16 -10.80
CA SER A 21 17.25 -16.43 -10.23
C SER A 21 17.75 -16.29 -8.79
N HIS A 22 18.58 -15.28 -8.49
CA HIS A 22 19.05 -15.03 -7.11
C HIS A 22 17.91 -14.65 -6.15
N ILE A 23 16.87 -13.95 -6.62
CA ILE A 23 15.69 -13.64 -5.79
C ILE A 23 14.86 -14.90 -5.54
N GLY A 24 14.68 -15.75 -6.56
CA GLY A 24 13.98 -17.03 -6.44
C GLY A 24 14.67 -18.02 -5.48
N GLU A 25 16.00 -18.02 -5.41
CA GLU A 25 16.78 -18.83 -4.46
C GLU A 25 16.54 -18.44 -2.99
N VAL A 26 16.34 -17.14 -2.69
CA VAL A 26 16.10 -16.65 -1.31
C VAL A 26 14.62 -16.54 -0.94
N GLU A 27 13.72 -16.88 -1.85
CA GLU A 27 12.27 -16.62 -1.73
C GLU A 27 11.62 -17.40 -0.58
N ASP A 28 11.91 -18.70 -0.45
CA ASP A 28 11.40 -19.53 0.65
C ASP A 28 11.84 -18.99 2.02
N ASP A 29 13.08 -18.51 2.12
CA ASP A 29 13.64 -17.93 3.34
C ASP A 29 13.01 -16.56 3.65
N ILE A 30 12.74 -15.72 2.65
CA ILE A 30 12.02 -14.46 2.82
C ILE A 30 10.62 -14.71 3.40
N PHE A 31 9.87 -15.66 2.84
CA PHE A 31 8.53 -15.97 3.33
C PHE A 31 8.54 -16.63 4.72
N ARG A 32 9.47 -17.55 5.00
CA ARG A 32 9.61 -18.18 6.33
C ARG A 32 9.95 -17.16 7.42
N ASN A 33 10.99 -16.33 7.19
CA ASN A 33 11.36 -15.25 8.11
C ASN A 33 10.22 -14.25 8.34
N ARG A 34 9.41 -13.99 7.30
CA ARG A 34 8.23 -13.13 7.40
C ARG A 34 7.14 -13.76 8.27
N ALA A 35 6.80 -15.03 8.04
CA ALA A 35 5.81 -15.76 8.82
C ALA A 35 6.19 -15.82 10.31
N GLU A 36 7.45 -16.14 10.63
CA GLU A 36 7.96 -16.11 12.01
C GLU A 36 7.84 -14.74 12.67
N LYS A 37 8.19 -13.67 11.93
CA LYS A 37 8.10 -12.28 12.41
C LYS A 37 6.66 -11.85 12.65
N GLU A 38 5.74 -12.18 11.75
CA GLU A 38 4.32 -11.86 11.88
C GLU A 38 3.68 -12.67 13.01
N ALA A 39 3.99 -13.95 13.16
CA ALA A 39 3.58 -14.78 14.29
C ALA A 39 4.11 -14.24 15.64
N ARG A 40 5.38 -13.80 15.70
CA ARG A 40 5.97 -13.16 16.89
C ARG A 40 5.26 -11.85 17.25
N ILE A 41 4.91 -11.03 16.25
CA ILE A 41 4.15 -9.79 16.43
C ILE A 41 2.73 -10.09 16.91
N GLN A 42 2.04 -11.07 16.32
CA GLN A 42 0.68 -11.44 16.71
C GLN A 42 0.65 -12.04 18.13
N ALA A 43 1.61 -12.90 18.49
CA ALA A 43 1.76 -13.38 19.86
C ALA A 43 2.07 -12.26 20.86
N ALA A 44 2.81 -11.20 20.46
CA ALA A 44 3.03 -10.02 21.29
C ALA A 44 1.75 -9.18 21.47
N LYS A 45 0.97 -8.96 20.40
CA LYS A 45 -0.35 -8.32 20.47
C LYS A 45 -1.30 -9.09 21.38
N ASN A 46 -1.46 -10.40 21.16
CA ASN A 46 -2.38 -11.25 21.92
C ASN A 46 -2.04 -11.26 23.42
N ARG A 47 -0.75 -11.39 23.78
CA ARG A 47 -0.31 -11.25 25.18
C ARG A 47 -0.66 -9.90 25.78
N ARG A 48 -0.50 -8.80 25.03
CA ARG A 48 -0.87 -7.45 25.51
C ARG A 48 -2.38 -7.29 25.67
N SER A 49 -3.19 -7.83 24.75
CA SER A 49 -4.66 -7.82 24.89
C SER A 49 -5.10 -8.60 26.13
N GLN A 50 -4.62 -9.84 26.29
CA GLN A 50 -4.90 -10.67 27.46
C GLN A 50 -4.43 -10.02 28.78
N GLN A 51 -3.30 -9.31 28.75
CA GLN A 51 -2.80 -8.61 29.94
C GLN A 51 -3.67 -7.39 30.30
N ASN A 52 -4.16 -6.63 29.31
CA ASN A 52 -5.13 -5.55 29.52
C ASN A 52 -6.49 -6.09 30.01
N GLU A 53 -6.99 -7.18 29.43
CA GLU A 53 -8.25 -7.83 29.82
C GLU A 53 -8.17 -8.35 31.25
N ASN A 54 -7.10 -9.09 31.59
CA ASN A 54 -6.86 -9.56 32.97
C ASN A 54 -6.70 -8.40 33.96
N GLN A 55 -6.05 -7.30 33.56
CA GLN A 55 -6.00 -6.10 34.40
C GLN A 55 -7.40 -5.56 34.70
N SER A 56 -8.26 -5.39 33.68
CA SER A 56 -9.64 -4.92 33.90
C SER A 56 -10.45 -5.85 34.80
N TYR A 57 -10.32 -7.17 34.65
CA TYR A 57 -10.98 -8.15 35.53
C TYR A 57 -10.46 -8.05 36.97
N THR A 58 -9.14 -7.86 37.20
CA THR A 58 -8.60 -7.65 38.55
C THR A 58 -8.97 -6.30 39.16
N GLU A 59 -9.26 -5.28 38.35
CA GLU A 59 -9.71 -3.97 38.83
C GLU A 59 -11.18 -4.01 39.28
N TYR A 60 -12.07 -4.62 38.48
CA TYR A 60 -13.45 -4.89 38.89
C TYR A 60 -13.54 -5.79 40.14
N GLY A 61 -12.70 -6.84 40.22
CA GLY A 61 -12.64 -7.71 41.41
C GLY A 61 -12.28 -6.94 42.69
N LYS A 62 -11.26 -6.06 42.63
CA LYS A 62 -10.86 -5.23 43.77
C LYS A 62 -11.95 -4.27 44.24
N GLN A 63 -12.72 -3.68 43.32
CA GLN A 63 -13.89 -2.88 43.71
C GLN A 63 -14.91 -3.71 44.50
N THR A 64 -15.16 -4.97 44.12
CA THR A 64 -16.10 -5.83 44.86
C THR A 64 -15.58 -6.30 46.23
N GLU A 65 -14.27 -6.54 46.38
CA GLU A 65 -13.70 -6.97 47.67
C GLU A 65 -13.62 -5.82 48.70
N THR A 66 -13.29 -4.60 48.27
CA THR A 66 -13.16 -3.44 49.18
C THR A 66 -14.47 -3.03 49.87
N PHE A 67 -15.62 -3.50 49.41
CA PHE A 67 -16.92 -3.25 50.06
C PHE A 67 -17.31 -4.32 51.11
N ALA A 68 -16.58 -5.44 51.18
CA ALA A 68 -17.00 -6.63 51.95
C ALA A 68 -16.35 -6.79 53.33
N LEU A 69 -15.20 -6.15 53.58
CA LEU A 69 -14.40 -6.34 54.80
C LEU A 69 -14.01 -5.02 55.47
N GLY A 70 -14.90 -4.50 56.32
CA GLY A 70 -14.55 -3.45 57.28
C GLY A 70 -13.73 -4.03 58.44
N GLY A 71 -12.41 -3.91 58.38
CA GLY A 71 -11.50 -4.45 59.40
C GLY A 71 -10.14 -3.75 59.41
N TYR A 72 -9.69 -3.36 60.60
CA TYR A 72 -8.46 -2.59 60.84
C TYR A 72 -7.22 -3.46 60.65
N VAL A 73 -6.33 -3.13 59.69
CA VAL A 73 -4.97 -3.68 59.61
C VAL A 73 -3.99 -2.62 59.12
N ASP A 74 -2.87 -2.48 59.81
CA ASP A 74 -1.81 -1.52 59.49
C ASP A 74 -0.76 -2.09 58.51
N ASN A 75 -0.16 -1.19 57.74
CA ASN A 75 1.09 -1.30 56.96
C ASN A 75 1.73 -2.69 56.72
N LEU A 76 1.77 -3.12 55.45
CA LEU A 76 2.88 -3.93 54.93
C LEU A 76 3.34 -3.47 53.55
N ASN A 77 4.66 -3.39 53.41
CA ASN A 77 5.38 -2.58 52.42
C ASN A 77 5.31 -3.05 50.95
N ASN A 78 5.39 -2.06 50.06
CA ASN A 78 6.20 -2.09 48.83
C ASN A 78 5.83 -3.11 47.73
N VAL A 79 4.80 -2.80 46.95
CA VAL A 79 4.79 -3.06 45.50
C VAL A 79 4.82 -1.72 44.78
N ARG A 80 5.83 -1.48 43.94
CA ARG A 80 5.91 -0.26 43.12
C ARG A 80 4.78 -0.23 42.10
N SER A 81 3.79 0.62 42.34
CA SER A 81 2.90 1.09 41.28
C SER A 81 3.72 1.95 40.32
N TYR A 82 4.07 1.41 39.16
CA TYR A 82 4.51 2.24 38.03
C TYR A 82 3.31 3.06 37.58
N SER A 83 3.43 4.37 37.69
CA SER A 83 2.31 5.26 37.41
C SER A 83 2.14 5.44 35.91
N ASP A 84 0.90 5.71 35.51
CA ASP A 84 0.59 6.03 34.12
C ASP A 84 1.21 7.38 33.69
N GLN A 85 1.68 8.19 34.66
CA GLN A 85 2.55 9.35 34.46
C GLN A 85 3.92 8.93 33.89
N ASP A 86 4.57 7.92 34.48
CA ASP A 86 5.92 7.48 34.08
C ASP A 86 5.97 7.06 32.60
N ASN A 87 4.95 6.32 32.14
CA ASN A 87 4.81 5.95 30.72
C ASN A 87 4.55 7.17 29.82
N LYS A 88 3.75 8.14 30.27
CA LYS A 88 3.46 9.37 29.50
C LYS A 88 4.71 10.25 29.39
N ASP A 89 5.53 10.35 30.44
CA ASP A 89 6.74 11.16 30.46
C ASP A 89 7.94 10.49 29.77
N ALA A 90 8.01 9.15 29.78
CA ALA A 90 8.88 8.38 28.88
C ALA A 90 8.53 8.65 27.41
N ALA A 91 7.24 8.56 27.04
CA ALA A 91 6.78 8.84 25.66
C ALA A 91 7.02 10.30 25.23
N ARG A 92 6.83 11.27 26.14
CA ARG A 92 7.17 12.69 25.90
C ARG A 92 8.67 12.89 25.68
N SER A 93 9.52 12.19 26.44
CA SER A 93 10.98 12.26 26.29
C SER A 93 11.46 11.66 24.96
N LEU A 94 10.88 10.52 24.56
CA LEU A 94 11.13 9.89 23.26
C LEU A 94 10.72 10.82 22.10
N LYS A 95 9.53 11.43 22.18
CA LYS A 95 9.07 12.41 21.20
C LYS A 95 9.96 13.67 21.15
N ARG A 96 10.53 14.10 22.29
CA ARG A 96 11.46 15.23 22.32
C ARG A 96 12.76 14.93 21.58
N LYS A 97 13.35 13.73 21.77
CA LYS A 97 14.57 13.33 21.05
C LYS A 97 14.39 13.32 19.53
N PHE A 98 13.30 12.72 19.06
CA PHE A 98 12.93 12.69 17.63
C PHE A 98 12.72 14.08 17.01
N LEU A 99 12.46 15.12 17.82
CA LEU A 99 12.34 16.50 17.35
C LEU A 99 13.67 17.26 17.38
N SER A 100 14.59 16.94 18.30
CA SER A 100 15.94 17.53 18.33
C SER A 100 16.88 16.97 17.26
N GLU A 101 16.70 15.71 16.83
CA GLU A 101 17.54 15.08 15.78
C GLU A 101 17.29 15.63 14.35
N ASN A 102 16.61 16.78 14.20
CA ASN A 102 16.25 17.38 12.92
C ASN A 102 16.56 18.90 12.84
N GLN A 103 17.44 19.45 13.70
CA GLN A 103 17.72 20.91 13.72
C GLN A 103 19.18 21.37 13.80
N ASP A 104 20.17 20.48 13.89
CA ASP A 104 21.60 20.85 13.94
C ASP A 104 22.38 20.30 12.72
N ASP A 105 22.34 21.01 11.59
CA ASP A 105 23.36 20.94 10.52
C ASP A 105 23.14 22.06 9.45
N ASP A 106 23.31 23.34 9.83
CA ASP A 106 23.41 24.45 8.86
C ASP A 106 24.03 25.72 9.48
N GLN A 107 25.31 26.01 9.17
CA GLN A 107 25.90 27.36 9.29
C GLN A 107 27.26 27.49 8.56
N ASP A 108 27.26 28.24 7.44
CA ASP A 108 28.24 29.26 7.02
C ASP A 108 29.76 28.88 6.81
N GLN A 109 30.55 29.42 5.86
CA GLN A 109 30.40 30.40 4.75
C GLN A 109 31.72 30.38 3.89
N HIS A 110 31.97 31.06 2.75
CA HIS A 110 31.25 32.03 1.89
C HIS A 110 31.86 32.04 0.45
N ALA A 111 31.18 32.66 -0.53
CA ALA A 111 31.71 33.20 -1.81
C ALA A 111 32.28 32.20 -2.87
N GLU A 112 32.27 32.45 -4.19
CA GLU A 112 31.80 33.61 -4.98
C GLU A 112 31.45 33.26 -6.45
N ASN A 113 30.79 34.22 -7.14
CA ASN A 113 30.71 34.47 -8.59
C ASN A 113 29.51 33.98 -9.44
N HIS A 114 29.06 34.91 -10.31
CA HIS A 114 27.88 34.84 -11.17
C HIS A 114 28.21 34.41 -12.60
N ALA A 115 27.22 33.82 -13.28
CA ALA A 115 27.01 34.01 -14.71
C ALA A 115 25.50 34.13 -15.00
N SER A 116 25.09 35.15 -15.77
CA SER A 116 23.69 35.45 -16.11
C SER A 116 23.54 35.61 -17.61
N ALA A 117 22.41 35.17 -18.19
CA ALA A 117 21.72 35.74 -19.38
C ALA A 117 20.75 34.71 -20.01
N PRO A 118 19.73 35.15 -20.78
CA PRO A 118 18.91 36.34 -20.55
C PRO A 118 17.39 36.07 -20.68
N ALA A 119 16.58 36.96 -20.13
CA ALA A 119 15.22 37.17 -20.61
C ALA A 119 15.20 38.35 -21.61
N THR A 120 14.27 38.36 -22.56
CA THR A 120 14.05 39.49 -23.48
C THR A 120 12.59 39.91 -23.44
N THR A 121 12.30 41.16 -23.82
CA THR A 121 11.14 41.94 -23.35
C THR A 121 10.00 42.08 -24.36
N ASN A 122 8.78 42.22 -23.82
CA ASN A 122 7.61 42.99 -24.29
C ASN A 122 7.06 42.76 -25.72
N ASP A 123 5.74 42.54 -25.84
CA ASP A 123 4.79 43.63 -26.09
C ASP A 123 3.34 43.18 -25.81
N GLU A 124 2.34 44.04 -26.04
CA GLU A 124 0.98 43.97 -25.46
C GLU A 124 -0.11 43.30 -26.34
N GLN A 125 -1.31 43.17 -25.72
CA GLN A 125 -2.67 43.13 -26.29
C GLN A 125 -3.40 41.78 -26.50
N ASP A 126 -4.74 41.91 -26.47
CA ASP A 126 -5.86 40.97 -26.66
C ASP A 126 -6.12 39.80 -25.67
N GLU A 127 -7.19 40.00 -24.87
CA GLU A 127 -7.95 39.01 -24.09
C GLU A 127 -9.20 38.58 -24.89
N PRO A 128 -9.67 37.32 -24.77
CA PRO A 128 -11.11 37.19 -24.54
C PRO A 128 -11.56 36.06 -23.58
N ASP A 129 -12.09 36.50 -22.44
CA ASP A 129 -13.36 36.11 -21.82
C ASP A 129 -13.48 34.65 -21.32
N LYS A 130 -12.63 34.29 -20.35
CA LYS A 130 -12.90 33.17 -19.44
C LYS A 130 -13.72 33.63 -18.24
N LYS A 131 -15.03 33.33 -18.26
CA LYS A 131 -15.97 33.51 -17.13
C LYS A 131 -15.51 32.81 -15.85
N ARG A 132 -14.66 33.47 -15.08
CA ARG A 132 -14.17 33.02 -13.77
C ARG A 132 -15.34 32.92 -12.78
N ILE A 133 -15.74 31.70 -12.46
CA ILE A 133 -16.74 31.42 -11.43
C ILE A 133 -16.25 32.06 -10.12
N LYS A 134 -16.98 33.08 -9.63
CA LYS A 134 -16.71 33.72 -8.34
C LYS A 134 -17.17 32.78 -7.23
N LEU A 135 -16.33 31.81 -6.88
CA LEU A 135 -16.48 31.03 -5.65
C LEU A 135 -16.30 32.01 -4.47
N SER A 136 -17.42 32.37 -3.84
CA SER A 136 -17.45 33.35 -2.76
C SER A 136 -16.65 32.87 -1.54
N GLU A 137 -15.60 33.61 -1.18
CA GLU A 137 -14.70 33.21 -0.10
C GLU A 137 -15.30 33.48 1.29
N THR A 138 -16.08 32.51 1.78
CA THR A 138 -16.50 32.45 3.20
C THR A 138 -15.94 31.19 3.86
N ARG A 139 -14.60 31.05 3.85
CA ARG A 139 -13.91 30.04 4.67
C ARG A 139 -13.98 30.46 6.14
N ARG A 140 -15.03 30.06 6.85
CA ARG A 140 -15.06 30.10 8.31
C ARG A 140 -13.93 29.21 8.83
N ALA A 141 -13.10 29.72 9.74
CA ALA A 141 -12.17 28.88 10.48
C ALA A 141 -12.97 27.87 11.31
N ALA A 142 -12.71 26.57 11.13
CA ALA A 142 -13.37 25.53 11.90
C ALA A 142 -13.01 25.68 13.39
N THR A 143 -13.98 25.52 14.28
CA THR A 143 -13.72 25.54 15.73
C THR A 143 -12.91 24.31 16.13
N GLN A 144 -12.22 24.38 17.28
CA GLN A 144 -11.49 23.22 17.79
C GLN A 144 -12.44 22.04 18.09
N GLU A 145 -13.68 22.33 18.51
CA GLU A 145 -14.74 21.35 18.72
C GLU A 145 -15.20 20.67 17.41
N GLU A 146 -15.39 21.45 16.32
CA GLU A 146 -15.66 20.91 14.98
C GLU A 146 -14.52 20.00 14.50
N LEU A 147 -13.27 20.40 14.76
CA LEU A 147 -12.08 19.62 14.41
C LEU A 147 -11.94 18.33 15.22
N GLU A 148 -12.29 18.35 16.51
CA GLU A 148 -12.25 17.18 17.39
C GLU A 148 -13.40 16.21 17.11
N ALA A 149 -14.62 16.72 16.85
CA ALA A 149 -15.74 15.92 16.35
C ALA A 149 -15.41 15.25 15.00
N PHE A 150 -14.81 15.98 14.06
CA PHE A 150 -14.35 15.42 12.79
C PHE A 150 -13.31 14.30 13.01
N LYS A 151 -12.26 14.55 13.80
CA LYS A 151 -11.24 13.55 14.16
C LYS A 151 -11.83 12.31 14.83
N SER A 152 -12.82 12.49 15.72
CA SER A 152 -13.51 11.39 16.39
C SER A 152 -14.27 10.53 15.37
N SER A 153 -15.10 11.14 14.52
CA SER A 153 -15.85 10.43 13.47
C SER A 153 -14.94 9.76 12.42
N LEU A 154 -13.77 10.35 12.13
CA LEU A 154 -12.76 9.76 11.26
C LEU A 154 -12.09 8.55 11.92
N SER A 155 -11.74 8.66 13.20
CA SER A 155 -11.20 7.56 14.01
C SER A 155 -12.20 6.40 14.13
N GLU A 156 -13.48 6.70 14.30
CA GLU A 156 -14.56 5.72 14.38
C GLU A 156 -14.78 5.02 13.03
N LYS A 157 -14.86 5.76 11.92
CA LYS A 157 -14.91 5.19 10.57
C LYS A 157 -13.67 4.35 10.24
N MET A 158 -12.47 4.79 10.65
CA MET A 158 -11.24 4.00 10.50
C MET A 158 -11.26 2.72 11.33
N LYS A 159 -11.74 2.76 12.59
CA LYS A 159 -11.93 1.55 13.41
C LYS A 159 -12.98 0.61 12.82
N GLN A 160 -14.03 1.14 12.23
CA GLN A 160 -15.09 0.34 11.61
C GLN A 160 -14.61 -0.31 10.30
N SER A 161 -13.87 0.44 9.46
CA SER A 161 -13.15 -0.11 8.30
C SER A 161 -12.13 -1.17 8.72
N GLN A 162 -11.31 -0.91 9.75
CA GLN A 162 -10.37 -1.88 10.29
C GLN A 162 -11.04 -3.09 10.95
N LYS A 163 -12.30 -3.01 11.40
CA LYS A 163 -13.06 -4.17 11.86
C LYS A 163 -13.53 -5.05 10.71
N VAL A 164 -13.99 -4.45 9.61
CA VAL A 164 -14.31 -5.17 8.37
C VAL A 164 -13.05 -5.83 7.80
N ASP A 165 -11.92 -5.13 7.84
CA ASP A 165 -10.60 -5.64 7.45
C ASP A 165 -10.06 -6.70 8.44
N GLN A 166 -10.37 -6.62 9.74
CA GLN A 166 -10.04 -7.67 10.71
C GLN A 166 -10.97 -8.89 10.65
N THR A 167 -12.06 -8.83 9.88
CA THR A 167 -12.81 -9.99 9.38
C THR A 167 -12.30 -10.49 8.01
N LEU A 168 -11.08 -10.12 7.62
CA LEU A 168 -10.36 -10.71 6.48
C LEU A 168 -10.46 -12.25 6.51
N HIS A 169 -10.59 -12.82 5.32
CA HIS A 169 -10.66 -14.27 5.12
C HIS A 169 -9.46 -14.97 5.77
N PRO A 170 -9.62 -16.20 6.29
CA PRO A 170 -8.50 -16.99 6.77
C PRO A 170 -7.43 -17.10 5.67
N ASP A 171 -6.17 -16.92 6.03
CA ASP A 171 -5.06 -17.20 5.12
C ASP A 171 -4.95 -18.71 4.91
N ASN A 172 -5.48 -19.18 3.78
CA ASN A 172 -5.40 -20.58 3.38
C ASN A 172 -4.11 -20.87 2.60
N VAL A 173 -3.39 -19.84 2.14
CA VAL A 173 -2.09 -19.99 1.46
C VAL A 173 -1.00 -20.30 2.46
N GLN A 174 -0.90 -19.51 3.53
CA GLN A 174 0.10 -19.63 4.60
C GLN A 174 1.53 -19.58 4.02
N LEU A 175 1.90 -18.42 3.49
CA LEU A 175 3.20 -18.18 2.85
C LEU A 175 4.36 -18.57 3.80
N GLY A 176 5.28 -19.40 3.30
CA GLY A 176 6.46 -19.85 4.04
C GLY A 176 6.27 -21.10 4.91
N SER A 177 5.08 -21.71 4.95
CA SER A 177 4.88 -23.08 5.49
C SER A 177 4.90 -24.12 4.36
N GLU A 178 5.20 -25.38 4.66
CA GLU A 178 5.32 -26.45 3.66
C GLU A 178 4.08 -26.51 2.73
N GLY A 179 4.29 -26.59 1.40
CA GLY A 179 3.21 -26.60 0.40
C GLY A 179 2.57 -25.24 0.07
N TRP A 180 3.24 -24.12 0.39
CA TRP A 180 2.67 -22.77 0.24
C TRP A 180 2.45 -22.33 -1.22
N ARG A 181 3.27 -22.80 -2.16
CA ARG A 181 3.21 -22.42 -3.58
C ARG A 181 2.02 -23.07 -4.27
N GLU A 182 1.82 -24.34 -3.98
CA GLU A 182 0.72 -25.20 -4.42
C GLU A 182 -0.62 -24.60 -3.97
N ARG A 183 -0.72 -24.21 -2.70
CA ARG A 183 -1.93 -23.53 -2.18
C ARG A 183 -2.14 -22.16 -2.80
N TYR A 184 -1.08 -21.39 -3.06
CA TYR A 184 -1.20 -20.09 -3.72
C TYR A 184 -1.77 -20.22 -5.12
N TYR A 185 -1.19 -21.05 -5.98
CA TYR A 185 -1.69 -21.22 -7.35
C TYR A 185 -3.10 -21.83 -7.37
N GLN A 186 -3.38 -22.80 -6.50
CA GLN A 186 -4.71 -23.41 -6.40
C GLN A 186 -5.80 -22.45 -5.89
N GLU A 187 -5.48 -21.52 -4.98
CA GLU A 187 -6.44 -20.54 -4.46
C GLU A 187 -6.56 -19.30 -5.36
N LYS A 188 -5.45 -18.79 -5.90
CA LYS A 188 -5.37 -17.48 -6.58
C LYS A 188 -5.47 -17.54 -8.10
N PHE A 189 -5.08 -18.67 -8.71
CA PHE A 189 -5.15 -18.92 -10.16
C PHE A 189 -6.04 -20.12 -10.51
N HIS A 190 -6.59 -20.81 -9.50
CA HIS A 190 -7.42 -22.02 -9.65
C HIS A 190 -6.77 -23.17 -10.42
N THR A 191 -5.44 -23.19 -10.46
CA THR A 191 -4.60 -24.09 -11.27
C THR A 191 -3.62 -24.82 -10.35
N PRO A 192 -3.34 -26.12 -10.53
CA PRO A 192 -2.31 -26.82 -9.77
C PRO A 192 -0.91 -26.26 -10.10
N TYR A 193 -0.02 -26.16 -9.10
CA TYR A 193 1.34 -25.71 -9.34
C TYR A 193 2.21 -26.80 -9.98
N ASP A 194 2.67 -26.54 -11.21
CA ASP A 194 3.83 -27.18 -11.83
C ASP A 194 4.65 -26.08 -12.53
N PRO A 195 5.92 -25.84 -12.17
CA PRO A 195 6.80 -24.88 -12.84
C PRO A 195 6.95 -25.11 -14.36
N ASN A 196 6.66 -26.32 -14.84
CA ASN A 196 6.73 -26.70 -16.24
C ASN A 196 5.37 -26.61 -16.97
N SER A 197 4.28 -26.29 -16.27
CA SER A 197 2.97 -26.10 -16.88
C SER A 197 2.95 -24.85 -17.76
N GLU A 198 2.21 -24.91 -18.87
CA GLU A 198 2.01 -23.74 -19.73
C GLU A 198 1.23 -22.62 -19.02
N ASP A 199 0.39 -22.94 -18.03
CA ASP A 199 -0.34 -21.95 -17.23
C ASP A 199 0.60 -21.11 -16.34
N VAL A 200 1.48 -21.74 -15.55
CA VAL A 200 2.46 -21.03 -14.72
C VAL A 200 3.43 -20.22 -15.60
N LYS A 201 3.89 -20.80 -16.71
CA LYS A 201 4.69 -20.08 -17.73
C LYS A 201 3.94 -18.88 -18.32
N HIS A 202 2.65 -19.00 -18.59
CA HIS A 202 1.87 -17.90 -19.17
C HIS A 202 1.64 -16.76 -18.17
N VAL A 203 1.47 -17.07 -16.88
CA VAL A 203 1.49 -16.06 -15.80
C VAL A 203 2.85 -15.35 -15.75
N ALA A 204 3.96 -16.10 -15.73
CA ALA A 204 5.32 -15.57 -15.71
C ALA A 204 5.63 -14.69 -16.95
N LEU A 205 5.28 -15.17 -18.15
CA LEU A 205 5.38 -14.45 -19.42
C LEU A 205 4.60 -13.14 -19.39
N SER A 206 3.32 -13.20 -19.00
CA SER A 206 2.44 -12.03 -18.93
C SER A 206 2.97 -10.99 -17.94
N TYR A 207 3.54 -11.43 -16.82
CA TYR A 207 4.10 -10.53 -15.82
C TYR A 207 5.39 -9.86 -16.31
N ALA A 208 6.29 -10.63 -16.94
CA ALA A 208 7.52 -10.09 -17.54
C ALA A 208 7.24 -9.13 -18.70
N GLN A 209 6.23 -9.41 -19.55
CA GLN A 209 5.71 -8.46 -20.54
C GLN A 209 5.18 -7.19 -19.87
N GLY A 210 4.48 -7.29 -18.74
CA GLY A 210 3.99 -6.14 -17.99
C GLY A 210 5.11 -5.26 -17.43
N LEU A 211 6.17 -5.85 -16.88
CA LEU A 211 7.36 -5.11 -16.45
C LEU A 211 8.02 -4.37 -17.63
N LEU A 212 8.09 -5.00 -18.80
CA LEU A 212 8.64 -4.40 -20.03
C LEU A 212 7.73 -3.28 -20.57
N TRP A 213 6.41 -3.45 -20.55
CA TRP A 213 5.43 -2.45 -20.95
C TRP A 213 5.54 -1.21 -20.06
N VAL A 214 5.56 -1.39 -18.73
CA VAL A 214 5.74 -0.28 -17.78
C VAL A 214 7.09 0.40 -17.97
N PHE A 215 8.17 -0.37 -18.13
CA PHE A 215 9.50 0.21 -18.34
C PHE A 215 9.56 1.07 -19.62
N ARG A 216 9.02 0.56 -20.73
CA ARG A 216 8.94 1.31 -21.98
C ARG A 216 8.00 2.50 -21.92
N TYR A 217 6.89 2.40 -21.19
CA TYR A 217 5.96 3.51 -20.98
C TYR A 217 6.67 4.78 -20.45
N TYR A 218 7.57 4.63 -19.48
CA TYR A 218 8.32 5.76 -18.91
C TYR A 218 9.42 6.34 -19.83
N TYR A 219 10.03 5.55 -20.71
CA TYR A 219 11.14 6.00 -21.58
C TYR A 219 10.73 6.36 -23.01
N ARG A 220 9.64 5.77 -23.52
CA ARG A 220 9.22 5.82 -24.93
C ARG A 220 7.75 6.16 -25.12
N GLY A 221 6.98 6.30 -24.03
CA GLY A 221 5.53 6.44 -24.08
C GLY A 221 4.81 5.09 -24.27
N CYS A 222 3.48 5.14 -24.39
CA CYS A 222 2.64 3.95 -24.53
C CYS A 222 3.04 3.13 -25.77
N ILE A 223 3.40 1.85 -25.57
CA ILE A 223 3.75 0.90 -26.64
C ILE A 223 2.59 -0.01 -27.05
N SER A 224 1.52 -0.05 -26.26
CA SER A 224 0.30 -0.78 -26.57
C SER A 224 -0.84 -0.25 -25.72
N TRP A 225 -1.92 0.21 -26.37
CA TRP A 225 -3.16 0.63 -25.73
C TRP A 225 -4.09 -0.54 -25.38
N GLY A 226 -3.89 -1.71 -25.99
CA GLY A 226 -4.71 -2.91 -25.80
C GLY A 226 -4.09 -3.96 -24.85
N TRP A 227 -2.79 -3.89 -24.59
CA TRP A 227 -2.13 -4.81 -23.66
C TRP A 227 -2.58 -4.56 -22.22
N TYR A 228 -2.85 -5.64 -21.50
CA TYR A 228 -3.11 -5.66 -20.05
C TYR A 228 -2.57 -6.96 -19.45
N TYR A 229 -2.33 -6.96 -18.15
CA TYR A 229 -1.99 -8.18 -17.41
C TYR A 229 -3.27 -8.96 -17.09
N PRO A 230 -3.47 -10.20 -17.58
CA PRO A 230 -4.77 -10.88 -17.54
C PRO A 230 -5.05 -11.64 -16.23
N TYR A 231 -4.34 -11.33 -15.14
CA TYR A 231 -4.49 -11.99 -13.84
C TYR A 231 -4.58 -10.97 -12.69
N HIS A 232 -5.28 -11.34 -11.61
CA HIS A 232 -5.41 -10.51 -10.40
C HIS A 232 -4.20 -10.59 -9.46
N TYR A 233 -3.29 -11.54 -9.69
CA TYR A 233 -2.18 -11.90 -8.80
C TYR A 233 -0.88 -12.08 -9.60
N ALA A 234 0.27 -11.91 -8.96
CA ALA A 234 1.60 -12.05 -9.58
C ALA A 234 2.11 -13.51 -9.49
N PRO A 235 3.03 -13.94 -10.37
CA PRO A 235 3.84 -15.14 -10.16
C PRO A 235 4.87 -14.93 -9.04
N PHE A 236 5.56 -15.99 -8.63
CA PHE A 236 6.72 -15.87 -7.74
C PHE A 236 8.01 -15.55 -8.50
N ALA A 237 9.02 -15.04 -7.80
CA ALA A 237 10.29 -14.67 -8.41
C ALA A 237 11.05 -15.91 -8.93
N SER A 238 10.87 -17.06 -8.28
CA SER A 238 11.39 -18.35 -8.75
C SER A 238 10.69 -18.89 -10.02
N ASP A 239 9.48 -18.41 -10.35
CA ASP A 239 8.78 -18.75 -11.60
C ASP A 239 9.20 -17.82 -12.76
N LEU A 240 9.83 -16.66 -12.46
CA LEU A 240 10.37 -15.71 -13.45
C LEU A 240 11.75 -16.15 -14.00
N VAL A 241 11.80 -17.39 -14.50
CA VAL A 241 13.01 -18.03 -15.04
C VAL A 241 12.97 -18.19 -16.56
N ASN A 242 14.16 -18.23 -17.17
CA ASN A 242 14.40 -18.29 -18.61
C ASN A 242 13.75 -17.15 -19.43
N LEU A 243 13.59 -15.96 -18.83
CA LEU A 243 12.95 -14.79 -19.45
C LEU A 243 13.58 -14.38 -20.79
N SER A 244 14.88 -14.62 -20.97
CA SER A 244 15.62 -14.37 -22.21
C SER A 244 15.23 -15.29 -23.39
N LEU A 245 14.47 -16.36 -23.14
CA LEU A 245 13.93 -17.26 -24.18
C LEU A 245 12.46 -16.94 -24.53
N LEU A 246 11.82 -16.01 -23.80
CA LEU A 246 10.41 -15.69 -23.95
C LEU A 246 10.18 -14.59 -25.01
N PRO A 247 9.08 -14.65 -25.78
CA PRO A 247 8.70 -13.59 -26.74
C PRO A 247 8.12 -12.38 -25.99
N LEU A 248 8.98 -11.63 -25.30
CA LEU A 248 8.55 -10.49 -24.46
C LEU A 248 8.23 -9.23 -25.29
N ASP A 249 8.79 -9.09 -26.49
CA ASP A 249 8.65 -7.89 -27.33
C ASP A 249 7.36 -7.82 -28.19
N THR A 250 6.46 -8.80 -28.08
CA THR A 250 5.23 -8.86 -28.90
C THR A 250 4.14 -7.92 -28.38
N PHE A 251 4.18 -6.66 -28.80
CA PHE A 251 3.16 -5.64 -28.50
C PHE A 251 2.49 -5.11 -29.77
N GLU A 252 1.16 -5.12 -29.80
CA GLU A 252 0.37 -4.38 -30.79
C GLU A 252 0.05 -2.98 -30.25
N MET A 253 0.46 -1.93 -30.97
CA MET A 253 0.26 -0.54 -30.53
C MET A 253 -1.22 -0.21 -30.25
N GLY A 254 -2.12 -0.65 -31.13
CA GLY A 254 -3.55 -0.36 -31.03
C GLY A 254 -3.86 1.14 -31.05
N THR A 255 -4.99 1.52 -30.47
CA THR A 255 -5.44 2.91 -30.31
C THR A 255 -6.09 3.10 -28.94
N PRO A 256 -6.03 4.29 -28.33
CA PRO A 256 -6.79 4.56 -27.11
C PRO A 256 -8.29 4.37 -27.34
N PHE A 257 -9.00 3.85 -26.33
CA PHE A 257 -10.46 3.75 -26.35
C PHE A 257 -11.12 5.14 -26.48
N LYS A 258 -12.31 5.20 -27.08
CA LYS A 258 -13.11 6.43 -27.06
C LYS A 258 -13.60 6.70 -25.63
N PRO A 259 -13.91 7.95 -25.24
CA PRO A 259 -14.31 8.27 -23.87
C PRO A 259 -15.49 7.45 -23.33
N TYR A 260 -16.51 7.14 -24.16
CA TYR A 260 -17.63 6.30 -23.71
C TYR A 260 -17.25 4.81 -23.63
N ASP A 261 -16.48 4.30 -24.59
CA ASP A 261 -15.93 2.93 -24.59
C ASP A 261 -15.11 2.69 -23.30
N GLN A 262 -14.24 3.65 -22.94
CA GLN A 262 -13.47 3.63 -21.68
C GLN A 262 -14.36 3.74 -20.44
N LEU A 263 -15.37 4.62 -20.43
CA LEU A 263 -16.27 4.78 -19.27
C LEU A 263 -17.10 3.51 -19.02
N MET A 264 -17.55 2.81 -20.07
CA MET A 264 -18.21 1.50 -19.94
C MET A 264 -17.26 0.43 -19.37
N GLY A 265 -15.99 0.43 -19.78
CA GLY A 265 -14.99 -0.52 -19.28
C GLY A 265 -14.45 -0.25 -17.87
N VAL A 266 -14.78 0.89 -17.24
CA VAL A 266 -14.21 1.31 -15.93
C VAL A 266 -15.28 1.57 -14.87
N LEU A 267 -16.47 2.04 -15.26
CA LEU A 267 -17.53 2.37 -14.29
C LEU A 267 -18.34 1.12 -13.87
N PRO A 268 -18.75 1.00 -12.60
CA PRO A 268 -19.74 0.02 -12.18
C PRO A 268 -21.16 0.44 -12.63
N PRO A 269 -22.14 -0.48 -12.71
CA PRO A 269 -23.52 -0.18 -13.11
C PRO A 269 -24.20 0.94 -12.31
N ALA A 270 -23.88 1.09 -11.02
CA ALA A 270 -24.37 2.20 -10.18
C ALA A 270 -23.97 3.59 -10.72
N SER A 271 -22.88 3.68 -11.49
CA SER A 271 -22.37 4.89 -12.13
C SER A 271 -22.84 5.07 -13.58
N ALA A 272 -23.74 4.22 -14.11
CA ALA A 272 -24.27 4.33 -15.48
C ALA A 272 -24.93 5.70 -15.77
N HIS A 273 -25.34 6.45 -14.74
CA HIS A 273 -25.83 7.82 -14.88
C HIS A 273 -24.82 8.80 -15.51
N ALA A 274 -23.52 8.46 -15.52
CA ALA A 274 -22.47 9.23 -16.20
C ALA A 274 -22.41 9.02 -17.73
N LEU A 275 -23.07 7.98 -18.26
CA LEU A 275 -23.13 7.68 -19.70
C LEU A 275 -24.37 8.30 -20.36
N PRO A 276 -24.33 8.52 -21.70
CA PRO A 276 -25.53 8.79 -22.49
C PRO A 276 -26.58 7.67 -22.34
N LEU A 277 -27.87 8.02 -22.39
CA LEU A 277 -28.98 7.09 -22.11
C LEU A 277 -28.88 5.71 -22.81
N PRO A 278 -28.57 5.61 -24.13
CA PRO A 278 -28.55 4.31 -24.82
C PRO A 278 -27.51 3.30 -24.32
N TYR A 279 -26.47 3.75 -23.61
CA TYR A 279 -25.43 2.87 -23.08
C TYR A 279 -25.72 2.38 -21.65
N ARG A 280 -26.76 2.91 -20.99
CA ARG A 280 -27.08 2.57 -19.60
C ARG A 280 -27.67 1.17 -19.47
N ASP A 281 -28.47 0.77 -20.45
CA ASP A 281 -29.15 -0.53 -20.45
C ASP A 281 -28.14 -1.68 -20.63
N LEU A 282 -27.04 -1.45 -21.36
CA LEU A 282 -25.89 -2.37 -21.48
C LEU A 282 -25.16 -2.62 -20.16
N MET A 283 -25.21 -1.67 -19.20
CA MET A 283 -24.60 -1.85 -17.88
C MET A 283 -25.55 -2.47 -16.85
N CYS A 284 -26.86 -2.41 -17.08
CA CYS A 284 -27.88 -2.64 -16.05
C CYS A 284 -28.88 -3.76 -16.35
N SER A 285 -28.97 -4.22 -17.60
CA SER A 285 -29.82 -5.35 -17.99
C SER A 285 -29.17 -6.70 -17.68
N GLN A 286 -29.98 -7.75 -17.57
CA GLN A 286 -29.53 -9.11 -17.26
C GLN A 286 -29.34 -9.99 -18.52
N GLU A 287 -29.59 -9.42 -19.71
CA GLU A 287 -29.60 -10.13 -21.01
C GLU A 287 -28.61 -9.52 -22.03
N SER A 288 -27.66 -8.70 -21.56
CA SER A 288 -26.62 -8.04 -22.37
C SER A 288 -25.23 -8.63 -22.16
#